data_AF-A0A7K1SR45-F1
#
_entry.id   AF-A0A7K1SR45-F1
#
_cell.length_a   1.000
_cell.length_b   1.000
_cell.length_c   1.000
_cell.angle_alpha   90.00
_cell.angle_beta   90.00
_cell.angle_gamma   90.00
#
_symmetry.space_group_name_H-M   'P 1'
#
loop_
_entity.id
_entity.type
_entity.pdbx_description
1 polymer ?
#
loop_
_entity_poly.entity_id
_entity_poly.type
_entity_poly.pdbx_seq_one_letter_code
_entity_poly.pdbx_strand_id
1 'polypeptide(L)'
;MNPLLAQIMAQNDYIQALSPQPDLSEIESAFARLEGLFQHLHLLYPQNANQTYAWAVLDQQARTELTRLRQVYTSSDLVRMEAALMALLEKIEYAVTLLF
;
A
#
# COMPACT_ATOMS: atom_id res chain seq x y z
N MET A 1 19.76 -0.82 -9.98
CA MET A 1 18.41 -0.69 -9.38
C MET A 1 18.39 0.63 -8.61
N ASN A 2 17.40 1.50 -8.82
CA ASN A 2 17.28 2.73 -8.03
C ASN A 2 17.11 2.34 -6.55
N PRO A 3 17.93 2.85 -5.61
CA PRO A 3 17.83 2.49 -4.20
C PRO A 3 16.44 2.75 -3.60
N LEU A 4 15.68 3.67 -4.18
CA LEU A 4 14.30 3.95 -3.78
C LEU A 4 13.32 2.88 -4.26
N LEU A 5 13.48 2.37 -5.50
CA LEU A 5 12.67 1.25 -6.00
C LEU A 5 12.91 -0.02 -5.18
N ALA A 6 14.15 -0.27 -4.78
CA ALA A 6 14.48 -1.40 -3.89
C ALA A 6 13.79 -1.28 -2.51
N GLN A 7 13.73 -0.07 -1.95
CA GLN A 7 13.01 0.19 -0.70
C GLN A 7 11.49 0.02 -0.86
N ILE A 8 10.93 0.44 -1.99
CA ILE A 8 9.51 0.24 -2.30
C ILE A 8 9.18 -1.25 -2.38
N MET A 9 10.00 -2.05 -3.08
CA MET A 9 9.83 -3.49 -3.16
C MET A 9 9.92 -4.15 -1.77
N ALA A 10 10.95 -3.81 -0.99
CA ALA A 10 11.11 -4.38 0.35
C ALA A 10 9.95 -4.01 1.29
N GLN A 11 9.42 -2.78 1.18
CA GLN A 11 8.26 -2.35 1.96
C GLN A 11 6.98 -3.07 1.51
N ASN A 12 6.82 -3.31 0.21
CA ASN A 12 5.74 -4.13 -0.33
C ASN A 12 5.82 -5.56 0.23
N ASP A 13 6.97 -6.22 0.10
CA ASP A 13 7.17 -7.59 0.59
C ASP A 13 6.82 -7.72 2.08
N TYR A 14 7.21 -6.72 2.89
CA TYR A 14 6.84 -6.66 4.31
C TYR A 14 5.32 -6.54 4.50
N ILE A 15 4.64 -5.67 3.75
CA ILE A 15 3.18 -5.50 3.82
C ILE A 15 2.46 -6.80 3.40
N GLN A 16 2.92 -7.46 2.34
CA GLN A 16 2.34 -8.72 1.86
C GLN A 16 2.54 -9.88 2.85
N ALA A 17 3.55 -9.79 3.73
CA ALA A 17 3.81 -10.79 4.76
C ALA A 17 3.00 -10.58 6.06
N LEU A 18 2.21 -9.51 6.17
CA LEU A 18 1.40 -9.25 7.37
C LEU A 18 0.31 -10.33 7.55
N SER A 19 0.05 -10.67 8.82
CA SER A 19 -0.89 -11.74 9.20
C SER A 19 -2.34 -11.46 8.73
N PRO A 20 -3.13 -12.51 8.41
CA PRO A 20 -4.57 -12.39 8.15
C PRO A 20 -5.38 -11.82 9.33
N GLN A 21 -4.83 -11.89 10.54
CA GLN A 21 -5.30 -11.15 11.72
C GLN A 21 -4.38 -9.95 11.95
N PRO A 22 -4.58 -8.84 11.22
CA PRO A 22 -3.63 -7.76 11.26
C PRO A 22 -3.75 -6.94 12.54
N ASP A 23 -2.62 -6.50 13.07
CA ASP A 23 -2.59 -5.30 13.89
C ASP A 23 -2.82 -4.10 12.95
N LEU A 24 -3.96 -3.40 13.13
CA LEU A 24 -4.29 -2.25 12.30
C LEU A 24 -3.21 -1.16 12.38
N SER A 25 -2.60 -0.97 13.55
CA SER A 25 -1.55 0.03 13.73
C SER A 25 -0.28 -0.32 12.92
N GLU A 26 0.03 -1.60 12.79
CA GLU A 26 1.16 -2.09 11.99
C GLU A 26 0.89 -1.85 10.50
N ILE A 27 -0.31 -2.20 10.01
CA ILE A 27 -0.71 -1.92 8.62
C ILE A 27 -0.64 -0.42 8.31
N GLU A 28 -1.24 0.41 9.15
CA GLU A 28 -1.28 1.86 8.91
C GLU A 28 0.13 2.47 8.86
N SER A 29 1.01 2.01 9.75
CA SER A 29 2.41 2.44 9.78
C SER A 29 3.17 1.97 8.53
N ALA A 30 2.96 0.72 8.12
CA ALA A 30 3.59 0.14 6.94
C ALA A 30 3.12 0.84 5.65
N PHE A 31 1.83 1.12 5.56
CA PHE A 31 1.22 1.83 4.44
C PHE A 31 1.75 3.27 4.35
N ALA A 32 1.78 4.01 5.47
CA ALA A 32 2.29 5.38 5.50
C ALA A 32 3.77 5.45 5.06
N ARG A 33 4.58 4.47 5.45
CA ARG A 33 5.97 4.36 4.96
C ARG A 33 6.02 4.13 3.46
N LEU A 34 5.17 3.25 2.92
CA LEU A 34 5.10 3.02 1.47
C LEU A 34 4.68 4.29 0.72
N GLU A 35 3.67 5.02 1.22
CA GLU A 35 3.25 6.30 0.64
C GLU A 35 4.39 7.32 0.59
N GLY A 36 5.16 7.45 1.68
CA GLY A 36 6.32 8.34 1.71
C GLY A 36 7.39 7.98 0.67
N LEU A 37 7.61 6.68 0.42
CA LEU A 37 8.55 6.21 -0.60
C LEU A 37 8.07 6.55 -2.02
N PHE A 38 6.77 6.34 -2.32
CA PHE A 38 6.21 6.72 -3.61
C PHE A 38 6.21 8.24 -3.82
N GLN A 39 5.87 9.02 -2.79
CA GLN A 39 5.93 10.48 -2.86
C GLN A 39 7.37 10.95 -3.17
N HIS A 40 8.37 10.38 -2.50
CA HIS A 40 9.78 10.67 -2.79
C HIS A 40 10.14 10.28 -4.23
N LEU A 41 9.65 9.14 -4.72
CA LEU A 41 9.92 8.69 -6.08
C LEU A 41 9.33 9.67 -7.10
N HIS A 42 8.08 10.09 -6.89
CA HIS A 42 7.39 11.05 -7.73
C HIS A 42 8.09 12.42 -7.75
N LEU A 43 8.62 12.88 -6.61
CA LEU A 43 9.41 14.13 -6.54
C LEU A 43 10.71 14.05 -7.34
N LEU A 44 11.36 12.88 -7.42
CA LEU A 44 12.58 12.69 -8.19
C LEU A 44 12.31 12.58 -9.70
N TYR A 45 11.18 12.02 -10.11
CA TYR A 45 10.84 11.85 -11.53
C TYR A 45 9.37 12.23 -11.83
N PRO A 46 9.00 13.52 -11.69
CA PRO A 46 7.60 13.96 -11.82
C PRO A 46 7.02 13.77 -13.23
N GLN A 47 7.87 13.64 -14.25
CA GLN A 47 7.48 13.43 -15.64
C GLN A 47 7.34 11.94 -16.01
N ASN A 48 7.68 11.02 -15.12
CA ASN A 48 7.54 9.59 -15.38
C ASN A 48 6.07 9.18 -15.22
N ALA A 49 5.37 8.95 -16.34
CA ALA A 49 3.95 8.62 -16.36
C ALA A 49 3.61 7.37 -15.53
N ASN A 50 4.47 6.34 -15.59
CA ASN A 50 4.27 5.11 -14.81
C ASN A 50 4.33 5.39 -13.31
N GLN A 51 5.31 6.18 -12.85
CA GLN A 51 5.45 6.53 -11.44
C GLN A 51 4.31 7.42 -10.94
N THR A 52 3.88 8.38 -11.77
CA THR A 52 2.73 9.24 -11.47
C THR A 52 1.43 8.43 -11.37
N TYR A 53 1.23 7.47 -12.27
CA TYR A 53 0.06 6.59 -12.24
C TYR A 53 0.10 5.63 -11.04
N ALA A 54 1.26 5.03 -10.78
CA ALA A 54 1.49 4.17 -9.63
C ALA A 54 1.21 4.91 -8.30
N TRP A 55 1.66 6.17 -8.19
CA TRP A 55 1.33 7.03 -7.06
C TRP A 55 -0.17 7.30 -6.93
N ALA A 56 -0.86 7.62 -8.03
CA ALA A 56 -2.30 7.85 -8.01
C ALA A 56 -3.10 6.60 -7.57
N VAL A 57 -2.68 5.41 -7.98
CA VAL A 57 -3.30 4.15 -7.52
C VAL A 57 -3.12 3.99 -6.01
N LEU A 58 -1.92 4.23 -5.49
CA LEU A 58 -1.65 4.11 -4.06
C LEU A 58 -2.45 5.14 -3.25
N ASP A 59 -2.39 6.42 -3.62
CA ASP A 59 -3.00 7.52 -2.89
C ASP A 59 -4.53 7.48 -2.92
N GLN A 60 -5.13 7.01 -4.02
CA GLN A 60 -6.59 6.97 -4.14
C GLN A 60 -7.17 5.59 -3.78
N GLN A 61 -6.71 4.53 -4.44
CA GLN A 61 -7.35 3.21 -4.34
C GLN A 61 -6.92 2.49 -3.06
N ALA A 62 -5.61 2.39 -2.81
CA ALA A 62 -5.13 1.69 -1.63
C ALA A 62 -5.53 2.44 -0.34
N ARG A 63 -5.48 3.77 -0.31
CA ARG A 63 -5.99 4.58 0.82
C ARG A 63 -7.49 4.37 1.10
N THR A 64 -8.29 4.17 0.04
CA THR A 64 -9.72 3.86 0.19
C THR A 64 -9.92 2.50 0.86
N GLU A 65 -9.17 1.49 0.46
CA GLU A 65 -9.24 0.16 1.07
C GLU A 65 -8.69 0.15 2.51
N LEU A 66 -7.66 0.95 2.81
CA LEU A 66 -7.20 1.16 4.19
C LEU A 66 -8.30 1.78 5.08
N THR A 67 -9.03 2.75 4.53
CA THR A 67 -10.17 3.37 5.24
C THR A 67 -11.29 2.36 5.47
N ARG A 68 -11.59 1.51 4.48
CA ARG A 68 -12.56 0.40 4.63
C ARG A 68 -12.11 -0.57 5.70
N LEU A 69 -10.84 -0.97 5.70
CA LEU A 69 -10.27 -1.87 6.71
C LEU A 69 -10.45 -1.28 8.12
N ARG A 70 -10.12 0.01 8.32
CA ARG A 70 -10.32 0.71 9.60
C ARG A 70 -11.78 0.65 10.07
N GLN A 71 -12.74 0.83 9.17
CA GLN A 71 -14.17 0.79 9.52
C GLN A 71 -14.60 -0.61 9.98
N VAL A 72 -14.19 -1.66 9.26
CA VAL A 72 -14.59 -3.03 9.60
C VAL A 72 -13.81 -3.60 10.79
N TYR A 73 -12.61 -3.08 11.09
CA TYR A 73 -11.80 -3.48 12.24
C TYR A 73 -12.56 -3.35 13.57
N THR A 74 -13.43 -2.33 13.68
CA THR A 74 -14.23 -2.10 14.90
C THR A 74 -15.39 -3.08 15.08
N SER A 75 -15.82 -3.76 14.00
CA SER A 75 -16.98 -4.66 14.02
C SER A 75 -16.69 -6.08 14.51
N SER A 76 -15.42 -6.44 14.75
CA SER A 76 -14.97 -7.81 15.09
C SER A 76 -15.39 -8.89 14.07
N ASP A 77 -15.83 -8.49 12.87
CA ASP A 77 -16.18 -9.40 11.77
C ASP A 77 -14.91 -9.79 11.00
N LEU A 78 -14.31 -10.90 11.41
CA LEU A 78 -13.05 -11.40 10.85
C LEU A 78 -13.12 -11.60 9.33
N VAL A 79 -14.25 -12.07 8.80
CA VAL A 79 -14.41 -12.31 7.36
C VAL A 79 -14.36 -11.00 6.57
N ARG A 80 -15.01 -9.95 7.08
CA ARG A 80 -14.96 -8.62 6.46
C ARG A 80 -13.58 -7.98 6.59
N MET A 81 -12.91 -8.19 7.71
CA MET A 81 -11.55 -7.71 7.95
C MET A 81 -10.57 -8.35 6.96
N GLU A 82 -10.61 -9.67 6.80
CA GLU A 82 -9.79 -10.41 5.83
C GLU A 82 -10.06 -9.94 4.40
N ALA A 83 -11.34 -9.77 4.02
CA ALA A 83 -11.71 -9.28 2.69
C ALA A 83 -11.19 -7.85 2.42
N ALA A 84 -11.31 -6.95 3.40
CA ALA A 84 -10.80 -5.58 3.29
C ALA A 84 -9.26 -5.55 3.25
N LEU A 85 -8.58 -6.41 4.02
CA LEU A 85 -7.13 -6.55 3.98
C LEU A 85 -6.67 -7.03 2.61
N MET A 86 -7.26 -8.10 2.07
CA MET A 86 -6.92 -8.63 0.76
C MET A 86 -7.10 -7.59 -0.35
N ALA A 87 -8.19 -6.82 -0.30
CA ALA A 87 -8.41 -5.74 -1.25
C ALA A 87 -7.33 -4.64 -1.16
N LEU A 88 -6.92 -4.26 0.05
CA LEU A 88 -5.82 -3.32 0.27
C LEU A 88 -4.50 -3.86 -0.31
N LEU A 89 -4.14 -5.10 0.03
CA LEU A 89 -2.91 -5.75 -0.42
C LEU A 89 -2.83 -5.83 -1.95
N GLU A 90 -3.95 -6.14 -2.61
CA GLU A 90 -4.05 -6.17 -4.07
C GLU A 90 -3.76 -4.79 -4.70
N LYS A 91 -4.29 -3.71 -4.13
CA LYS A 91 -4.05 -2.36 -4.65
C LYS A 91 -2.61 -1.90 -4.44
N ILE A 92 -2.02 -2.28 -3.31
CA ILE A 92 -0.61 -2.01 -3.02
C ILE A 92 0.29 -2.75 -4.03
N GLU A 93 0.07 -4.05 -4.22
CA GLU A 93 0.84 -4.87 -5.17
C GLU A 93 0.74 -4.33 -6.60
N TYR A 94 -0.49 -3.97 -7.01
CA TYR A 94 -0.72 -3.39 -8.33
C TYR A 94 0.02 -2.05 -8.50
N ALA A 95 -0.02 -1.16 -7.51
CA ALA A 95 0.72 0.10 -7.54
C ALA A 95 2.24 -0.13 -7.68
N VAL A 96 2.79 -1.10 -6.96
CA VAL A 96 4.23 -1.42 -7.01
C VAL A 96 4.62 -2.03 -8.36
N THR A 97 3.78 -2.90 -8.91
CA THR A 97 4.00 -3.51 -10.23
C THR A 97 4.10 -2.47 -11.35
N LEU A 98 3.30 -1.39 -11.28
CA LEU A 98 3.31 -0.31 -12.27
C LEU A 98 4.64 0.47 -12.35
N LEU A 99 5.55 0.29 -11.38
CA LEU A 99 6.85 0.96 -11.38
C LEU A 99 7.89 0.31 -12.32
N PHE A 100 7.57 -0.85 -12.92
CA PHE A 100 8.47 -1.66 -13.76
C PHE A 100 7.89 -1.88 -15.16
#